data_AF-A0A852JI53-F1
#
_entry.id   AF-A0A852JI53-F1
#
_cell.length_a   1.000
_cell.length_b   1.000
_cell.length_c   1.000
_cell.angle_alpha   90.00
_cell.angle_beta   90.00
_cell.angle_gamma   90.00
#
_symmetry.space_group_name_H-M   'P 1'
#
loop_
_entity.id
_entity.type
_entity.pdbx_description
1 polymer ?
#
loop_
_entity_poly.entity_id
_entity_poly.type
_entity_poly.pdbx_seq_one_letter_code
_entity_poly.pdbx_strand_id
1 'polypeptide(L)'
;LEFDVQMSCQGCADAVRAALEAAPEVKLVELRLQEQSVLVETTAAAERVRELLENSGRRAVLKGMGGSSEVPPGGAAVAALGGPGGVRGLLRFLQLSPSRCLVDGAVSGLPPGPHGLHIHEFGDLSDACN
;
A
#
# COMPACT_ATOMS: atom_id res chain seq x y z
N LEU A 1 -7.41 -3.07 -0.72
CA LEU A 1 -6.16 -2.78 -1.46
C LEU A 1 -6.26 -3.46 -2.81
N GLU A 2 -5.96 -2.75 -3.89
CA GLU A 2 -5.91 -3.30 -5.24
C GLU A 2 -4.45 -3.36 -5.72
N PHE A 3 -4.03 -4.53 -6.18
CA PHE A 3 -2.69 -4.79 -6.68
C PHE A 3 -2.73 -5.27 -8.12
N ASP A 4 -1.79 -4.81 -8.93
CA ASP A 4 -1.35 -5.51 -10.13
C ASP A 4 -0.37 -6.60 -9.76
N VAL A 5 -0.63 -7.82 -10.18
CA VAL A 5 0.20 -8.98 -9.89
C VAL A 5 0.48 -9.72 -11.20
N GLN A 6 1.77 -9.88 -11.51
CA GLN A 6 2.19 -10.47 -12.79
C GLN A 6 1.86 -11.97 -12.88
N MET A 7 0.67 -12.26 -13.42
CA MET A 7 0.14 -13.62 -13.59
C MET A 7 -0.08 -13.90 -15.08
N SER A 8 0.66 -14.87 -15.63
CA SER A 8 0.58 -15.25 -17.06
C SER A 8 -0.20 -16.55 -17.30
N CYS A 9 -0.67 -17.21 -16.24
CA CYS A 9 -1.21 -18.57 -16.30
C CYS A 9 -2.15 -18.87 -15.12
N GLN A 10 -2.95 -19.93 -15.23
CA GLN A 10 -3.84 -20.34 -14.14
C GLN A 10 -3.07 -20.75 -12.88
N GLY A 11 -2.01 -21.57 -13.00
CA GLY A 11 -1.18 -21.94 -11.84
C GLY A 11 -0.50 -20.75 -11.16
N CYS A 12 -0.33 -19.63 -11.89
CA CYS A 12 0.19 -18.38 -11.37
C CYS A 12 -0.85 -17.74 -10.42
N ALA A 13 -2.12 -17.73 -10.83
CA ALA A 13 -3.24 -17.27 -10.01
C ALA A 13 -3.45 -18.17 -8.79
N ASP A 14 -3.32 -19.48 -8.95
CA ASP A 14 -3.49 -20.44 -7.85
C ASP A 14 -2.39 -20.27 -6.79
N ALA A 15 -1.14 -20.02 -7.21
CA ALA A 15 -0.03 -19.70 -6.31
C ALA A 15 -0.26 -18.40 -5.52
N VAL A 16 -0.77 -17.36 -6.19
CA VAL A 16 -1.13 -16.08 -5.54
C VAL A 16 -2.25 -16.30 -4.53
N ARG A 17 -3.29 -17.06 -4.89
CA ARG A 17 -4.39 -17.41 -3.97
C ARG A 17 -3.88 -18.15 -2.74
N ALA A 18 -3.07 -19.18 -2.92
CA ALA A 18 -2.51 -19.97 -1.82
C ALA A 18 -1.64 -19.12 -0.89
N ALA A 19 -0.85 -18.17 -1.43
CA ALA A 19 -0.04 -17.26 -0.63
C ALA A 19 -0.89 -16.32 0.25
N LEU A 20 -2.05 -15.88 -0.25
CA LEU A 20 -2.97 -15.03 0.51
C LEU A 20 -3.77 -15.82 1.55
N GLU A 21 -4.22 -17.03 1.22
CA GLU A 21 -4.98 -17.90 2.15
C GLU A 21 -4.16 -18.34 3.37
N ALA A 22 -2.83 -18.34 3.25
CA ALA A 22 -1.93 -18.60 4.38
C ALA A 22 -1.86 -17.44 5.41
N ALA A 23 -2.41 -16.27 5.10
CA ALA A 23 -2.37 -15.09 5.95
C ALA A 23 -3.77 -14.75 6.51
N PRO A 24 -4.05 -14.99 7.80
CA PRO A 24 -5.38 -14.77 8.39
C PRO A 24 -5.81 -13.30 8.38
N GLU A 25 -4.86 -12.36 8.36
CA GLU A 25 -5.13 -10.93 8.31
C GLU A 25 -5.51 -10.41 6.90
N VAL A 26 -5.48 -11.25 5.87
CA VAL A 26 -5.79 -10.88 4.49
C VAL A 26 -6.96 -11.70 3.96
N LYS A 27 -8.02 -11.02 3.53
CA LYS A 27 -9.16 -11.62 2.85
C LYS A 27 -9.10 -11.30 1.37
N LEU A 28 -8.97 -12.34 0.54
CA LEU A 28 -9.09 -12.20 -0.90
C LEU A 28 -10.55 -11.85 -1.27
N VAL A 29 -10.74 -10.69 -1.90
CA VAL A 29 -12.05 -10.26 -2.40
C VAL A 29 -12.20 -10.72 -3.85
N GLU A 30 -11.18 -10.47 -4.68
CA GLU A 30 -11.23 -10.77 -6.10
C GLU A 30 -9.84 -11.04 -6.68
N LEU A 31 -9.75 -11.96 -7.64
CA LEU A 31 -8.53 -12.24 -8.40
C LEU A 31 -8.91 -12.36 -9.88
N ARG A 32 -8.39 -11.45 -10.70
CA ARG A 32 -8.67 -11.37 -12.13
C ARG A 32 -7.39 -11.67 -12.92
N LEU A 33 -7.28 -12.90 -13.45
CA LEU A 33 -6.11 -13.34 -14.22
C LEU A 33 -5.91 -12.54 -15.51
N GLN A 34 -7.00 -12.24 -16.23
CA GLN A 34 -6.94 -11.52 -17.51
C GLN A 34 -6.45 -10.07 -17.34
N GLU A 35 -6.84 -9.43 -16.25
CA GLU A 35 -6.44 -8.06 -15.90
C GLU A 35 -5.16 -8.01 -15.07
N GLN A 36 -4.63 -9.17 -14.68
CA GLN A 36 -3.49 -9.29 -13.77
C GLN A 36 -3.70 -8.51 -12.47
N SER A 37 -4.91 -8.52 -11.92
CA SER A 37 -5.27 -7.73 -10.74
C SER A 37 -5.80 -8.58 -9.59
N VAL A 38 -5.52 -8.11 -8.37
CA VAL A 38 -5.90 -8.75 -7.11
C VAL A 38 -6.47 -7.69 -6.18
N LEU A 39 -7.70 -7.91 -5.72
CA LEU A 39 -8.38 -7.08 -4.74
C LEU A 39 -8.42 -7.81 -3.40
N VAL A 40 -7.90 -7.18 -2.36
CA VAL A 40 -7.91 -7.73 -0.99
C VAL A 40 -8.52 -6.75 0.01
N GLU A 41 -9.14 -7.31 1.03
CA GLU A 41 -9.58 -6.63 2.24
C GLU A 41 -8.64 -7.04 3.38
N THR A 42 -8.08 -6.09 4.12
CA THR A 42 -7.08 -6.39 5.16
C THR A 42 -6.98 -5.25 6.17
N THR A 43 -6.46 -5.58 7.36
CA THR A 43 -5.99 -4.62 8.36
C THR A 43 -4.47 -4.47 8.37
N ALA A 44 -3.74 -5.26 7.58
CA ALA A 44 -2.30 -5.20 7.46
C ALA A 44 -1.84 -4.01 6.61
N ALA A 45 -0.59 -3.58 6.82
CA ALA A 45 0.08 -2.58 5.98
C ALA A 45 0.18 -3.07 4.53
N ALA A 46 0.12 -2.16 3.55
CA ALA A 46 0.17 -2.55 2.13
C ALA A 46 1.49 -3.24 1.76
N GLU A 47 2.59 -2.86 2.43
CA GLU A 47 3.90 -3.50 2.27
C GLU A 47 3.86 -4.98 2.64
N ARG A 48 3.19 -5.33 3.75
CA ARG A 48 3.05 -6.73 4.19
C ARG A 48 2.26 -7.57 3.19
N VAL A 49 1.18 -7.00 2.63
CA VAL A 49 0.41 -7.67 1.57
C VAL A 49 1.23 -7.82 0.30
N ARG A 50 2.01 -6.79 -0.08
CA ARG A 50 2.91 -6.89 -1.24
C ARG A 50 3.91 -8.02 -1.06
N GLU A 51 4.55 -8.13 0.11
CA GLU A 51 5.48 -9.23 0.42
C GLU A 51 4.82 -10.60 0.32
N LEU A 52 3.58 -10.75 0.82
CA LEU A 52 2.83 -11.99 0.70
C LEU A 52 2.58 -12.36 -0.77
N LEU A 53 2.18 -11.39 -1.59
CA LEU A 53 2.00 -11.59 -3.03
C LEU A 53 3.34 -11.93 -3.70
N GLU A 54 4.43 -11.27 -3.33
CA GLU A 54 5.76 -11.49 -3.89
C GLU A 54 6.35 -12.86 -3.49
N ASN A 55 5.97 -13.40 -2.33
CA ASN A 55 6.34 -14.76 -1.91
C ASN A 55 5.74 -15.86 -2.81
N SER A 56 4.72 -15.54 -3.63
CA SER A 56 4.25 -16.44 -4.70
C SER A 56 5.20 -16.47 -5.92
N GLY A 57 6.31 -15.72 -5.86
CA GLY A 57 7.27 -15.53 -6.94
C GLY A 57 6.84 -14.49 -7.97
N ARG A 58 5.82 -13.67 -7.66
CA ARG A 58 5.20 -12.72 -8.61
C ARG A 58 5.40 -11.29 -8.18
N ARG A 59 5.79 -10.44 -9.12
CA ARG A 59 5.86 -9.00 -8.87
C ARG A 59 4.45 -8.47 -8.59
N ALA A 60 4.32 -7.72 -7.50
CA ALA A 60 3.09 -7.06 -7.11
C ALA A 60 3.27 -5.54 -6.99
N VAL A 61 2.36 -4.77 -7.56
CA VAL A 61 2.37 -3.30 -7.50
C VAL A 61 1.02 -2.83 -6.98
N LEU A 62 1.03 -2.05 -5.91
CA LEU A 62 -0.20 -1.45 -5.38
C LEU A 62 -0.73 -0.41 -6.39
N LYS A 63 -1.92 -0.66 -6.94
CA LYS A 63 -2.63 0.25 -7.83
C LYS A 63 -3.48 1.27 -7.07
N GLY A 64 -4.19 0.80 -6.05
CA GLY A 64 -5.21 1.61 -5.39
C GLY A 64 -5.53 1.14 -3.98
N MET A 65 -6.06 2.06 -3.18
CA MET A 65 -6.60 1.78 -1.86
C MET A 65 -7.96 2.46 -1.75
N GLY A 66 -8.92 1.76 -1.16
CA GLY A 66 -10.28 2.23 -1.00
C GLY A 66 -10.84 1.82 0.36
N GLY A 67 -11.85 2.55 0.82
CA GLY A 67 -12.65 2.15 1.99
C GLY A 67 -13.55 0.96 1.67
N SER A 68 -14.34 0.52 2.66
CA SER A 68 -15.38 -0.49 2.42
C SER A 68 -16.44 0.07 1.45
N SER A 69 -17.09 -0.81 0.69
CA SER A 69 -18.18 -0.43 -0.22
C SER A 69 -19.37 0.26 0.48
N GLU A 70 -19.43 0.21 1.81
CA GLU A 70 -20.49 0.81 2.63
C GLU A 70 -20.28 2.31 2.85
N VAL A 71 -19.05 2.81 2.67
CA VAL A 71 -18.74 4.23 2.83
C VAL A 71 -18.44 4.82 1.45
N PRO A 72 -19.02 5.98 1.08
CA PRO A 72 -18.65 6.68 -0.14
C PRO A 72 -17.12 6.82 -0.20
N PRO A 73 -16.50 6.59 -1.37
CA PRO A 73 -15.04 6.65 -1.48
C PRO A 73 -14.57 8.03 -1.01
N GLY A 74 -13.80 8.04 0.08
CA GLY A 74 -13.14 9.24 0.56
C GLY A 74 -11.95 9.61 -0.32
N GLY A 75 -11.30 10.73 0.00
CA GLY A 75 -10.08 11.14 -0.69
C GLY A 75 -8.94 10.15 -0.50
N ALA A 76 -8.13 9.97 -1.54
CA ALA A 76 -6.86 9.28 -1.48
C ALA A 76 -5.74 10.25 -1.88
N ALA A 77 -4.60 10.19 -1.19
CA ALA A 77 -3.44 11.03 -1.48
C ALA A 77 -2.13 10.26 -1.23
N VAL A 78 -1.04 10.77 -1.81
CA VAL A 78 0.31 10.19 -1.68
C VAL A 78 1.30 11.31 -1.42
N ALA A 79 2.20 11.11 -0.46
CA ALA A 79 3.35 11.96 -0.21
C ALA A 79 4.63 11.18 -0.50
N ALA A 80 5.40 11.67 -1.47
CA ALA A 80 6.76 11.19 -1.72
C ALA A 80 7.71 11.98 -0.82
N LEU A 81 8.40 11.29 0.08
CA LEU A 81 9.36 11.88 1.00
C LEU A 81 10.75 11.83 0.36
N GLY A 82 11.41 12.98 0.33
CA GLY A 82 12.78 13.13 -0.12
C GLY A 82 13.42 14.36 0.49
N GLY A 83 14.72 14.27 0.78
CA GLY A 83 15.50 15.37 1.33
C GLY A 83 16.99 15.07 1.29
N PRO A 84 17.83 16.02 1.73
CA PRO A 84 19.27 15.79 1.88
C PRO A 84 19.54 14.64 2.86
N GLY A 85 20.61 13.88 2.64
CA GLY A 85 21.00 12.77 3.54
C GLY A 85 20.45 11.39 3.19
N GLY A 86 19.82 11.22 2.02
CA GLY A 86 19.47 9.90 1.47
C GLY A 86 18.20 9.27 2.06
N VAL A 87 17.53 9.95 2.98
CA VAL A 87 16.21 9.57 3.48
C VAL A 87 15.20 9.68 2.35
N ARG A 88 14.45 8.61 2.14
CA ARG A 88 13.40 8.51 1.12
C ARG A 88 12.25 7.69 1.64
N GLY A 89 11.05 8.01 1.20
CA GLY A 89 9.87 7.27 1.63
C GLY A 89 8.65 7.57 0.77
N LEU A 90 7.63 6.75 0.98
CA LEU A 90 6.33 6.93 0.35
C LEU A 90 5.27 6.71 1.42
N LEU A 91 4.47 7.75 1.67
CA LEU A 91 3.29 7.69 2.52
C LEU A 91 2.04 7.82 1.68
N ARG A 92 1.00 7.12 2.08
CA ARG A 92 -0.29 7.07 1.42
C ARG A 92 -1.37 7.37 2.46
N PHE A 93 -2.34 8.16 2.04
CA PHE A 93 -3.45 8.62 2.87
C PHE A 93 -4.73 8.13 2.24
N LEU A 94 -5.62 7.59 3.08
CA LEU A 94 -6.93 7.13 2.65
C LEU A 94 -7.98 7.56 3.68
N GLN A 95 -8.92 8.39 3.26
CA GLN A 95 -10.02 8.81 4.11
C GLN A 95 -11.06 7.67 4.19
N LEU A 96 -11.12 6.99 5.33
CA LEU A 96 -12.03 5.86 5.57
C LEU A 96 -13.44 6.31 5.97
N SER A 97 -13.55 7.47 6.60
CA SER A 97 -14.79 8.15 6.96
C SER A 97 -14.50 9.64 7.17
N PRO A 98 -15.50 10.54 7.28
CA PRO A 98 -15.23 11.98 7.50
C PRO A 98 -14.32 12.30 8.71
N SER A 99 -14.24 11.42 9.71
CA SER A 99 -13.46 11.62 10.94
C SER A 99 -12.24 10.70 11.07
N ARG A 100 -11.96 9.82 10.08
CA ARG A 100 -10.87 8.84 10.16
C ARG A 100 -10.09 8.74 8.86
N CYS A 101 -8.78 9.01 8.95
CA CYS A 101 -7.83 8.83 7.87
C CYS A 101 -6.84 7.72 8.22
N LEU A 102 -6.65 6.78 7.29
CA LEU A 102 -5.57 5.79 7.35
C LEU A 102 -4.31 6.40 6.73
N VAL A 103 -3.19 6.28 7.44
CA VAL A 103 -1.86 6.62 6.96
C VAL A 103 -1.04 5.34 6.89
N ASP A 104 -0.56 4.99 5.70
CA ASP A 104 0.23 3.78 5.46
C ASP A 104 1.45 4.12 4.59
N GLY A 105 2.58 3.46 4.81
CA GLY A 105 3.77 3.71 4.01
C GLY A 105 5.07 3.20 4.61
N ALA A 106 6.16 3.49 3.91
CA ALA A 106 7.50 3.05 4.28
C ALA A 106 8.51 4.20 4.10
N VAL A 107 9.47 4.28 5.02
CA VAL A 107 10.59 5.22 4.98
C VAL A 107 11.89 4.45 5.14
N SER A 108 12.91 4.82 4.38
CA SER A 108 14.23 4.20 4.36
C SER A 108 15.33 5.24 4.47
N GLY A 109 16.51 4.80 4.92
CA GLY A 109 17.67 5.68 5.10
C GLY A 109 17.72 6.43 6.43
N LEU A 110 16.80 6.14 7.35
CA LEU A 110 16.81 6.68 8.70
C LEU A 110 17.84 5.95 9.58
N PRO A 111 18.51 6.63 10.52
CA PRO A 111 19.27 5.95 11.57
C PRO A 111 18.33 5.08 12.44
N PRO A 112 18.84 4.08 13.15
CA PRO A 112 18.01 3.30 14.07
C PRO A 112 17.45 4.17 15.20
N GLY A 113 16.14 4.03 15.48
CA GLY A 113 15.48 4.71 16.58
C GLY A 113 14.10 5.27 16.21
N PRO A 114 13.37 5.83 17.19
CA PRO A 114 12.11 6.52 16.93
C PRO A 114 12.34 7.83 16.18
N HIS A 115 11.45 8.15 15.24
CA HIS A 115 11.47 9.37 14.45
C HIS A 115 10.09 10.04 14.50
N GLY A 116 10.06 11.37 14.57
CA GLY A 116 8.82 12.13 14.48
C GLY A 116 8.27 12.15 13.05
N LEU A 117 6.95 12.07 12.92
CA LEU A 117 6.24 12.23 11.65
C LEU A 117 5.17 13.30 11.83
N HIS A 118 5.25 14.36 11.01
CA HIS A 118 4.39 15.53 11.13
C HIS A 118 3.85 15.94 9.75
N ILE A 119 2.64 16.49 9.74
CA ILE A 119 2.06 17.17 8.58
C ILE A 119 2.26 18.67 8.83
N HIS A 120 2.94 19.34 7.90
CA HIS A 120 3.16 20.79 7.96
C HIS A 120 2.03 21.52 7.22
N GLU A 121 1.82 22.79 7.57
CA GLU A 121 0.72 23.61 7.02
C GLU A 121 0.85 23.82 5.52
N PHE A 122 2.08 23.95 5.01
CA PHE A 122 2.37 24.24 3.62
C PHE A 122 3.18 23.13 2.95
N GLY A 123 2.98 22.98 1.64
CA GLY A 123 3.78 22.10 0.77
C GLY A 123 4.84 22.87 -0.02
N ASP A 124 5.39 23.94 0.55
CA ASP A 124 6.49 24.69 -0.08
C ASP A 124 7.80 23.93 0.12
N LEU A 125 8.44 23.56 -0.99
CA LEU A 125 9.71 22.84 -1.02
C LEU A 125 10.84 23.69 -1.59
N SER A 126 10.64 25.01 -1.75
CA SER A 126 11.63 25.92 -2.34
C SER A 126 12.92 26.03 -1.51
N ASP A 127 12.83 25.87 -0.18
CA ASP A 127 13.96 25.72 0.74
C ASP A 127 13.90 24.38 1.49
N ALA A 128 13.70 23.29 0.74
CA ALA A 128 13.61 21.93 1.25
C ALA A 128 12.49 21.73 2.29
N CYS A 129 12.83 21.52 3.57
CA CYS A 129 11.88 21.25 4.65
C CYS A 129 11.93 22.30 5.78
N ASN A 130 12.54 23.46 5.51
CA ASN A 130 12.65 24.57 6.46
C ASN A 130 11.35 25.37 6.56
#